data_AF-A0ABD3I9I8-F1
#
_entry.id   AF-A0ABD3I9I8-F1
#
_cell.length_a   1.000
_cell.length_b   1.000
_cell.length_c   1.000
_cell.angle_alpha   90.00
_cell.angle_beta   90.00
_cell.angle_gamma   90.00
#
_symmetry.space_group_name_H-M   'P 1'
#
loop_
_entity.id
_entity.type
_entity.pdbx_description
1 polymer ?
#
loop_
_entity_poly.entity_id
_entity_poly.type
_entity_poly.pdbx_seq_one_letter_code
_entity_poly.pdbx_strand_id
1 'polypeptide(L)'
;MSQFVHTPVRVIGSSSGGNPFSTFGGSDGRIVERILVYSGGWQIKAITVWLTNSRAVTFGNPSGNTGSREFVFQNGERITSLSLWGNGAGTRAGWIRFKTSTNRVFDFGMTDWGRREEFPVDVGSGIFIGLQGRANLDVDALGFIFLKHVVSARVVDVRYPTLALDLQAGIRSVTLQGFSSRNNNTNGQPTNWRFEGSRTVTESSSWSNTTALSFHVGWNVEASIPFVASVGGSGGWELSNTFTRERTTSSERSLTWDQSGTLNPGQSVSLAATTKEGILNIDYEGAFEVVLRDGNRFRYSFSGTYDGTSFTTVDVILDGTRRSASAPEVPEQPEVSDEPEVHDVFEL
;
A
#
# COMPACT_ATOMS: atom_id res chain seq x y z
N MET A 1 -29.99 8.16 0.04
CA MET A 1 -29.71 6.91 0.79
C MET A 1 -28.37 7.00 1.54
N SER A 2 -28.18 7.91 2.50
CA SER A 2 -26.88 8.02 3.21
C SER A 2 -26.94 8.60 4.63
N GLN A 3 -28.13 8.70 5.25
CA GLN A 3 -28.29 9.21 6.63
C GLN A 3 -27.61 8.32 7.70
N PHE A 4 -27.08 7.16 7.32
CA PHE A 4 -26.52 6.19 8.26
C PHE A 4 -25.08 6.47 8.68
N VAL A 5 -24.31 7.26 7.92
CA VAL A 5 -22.85 7.40 8.17
C VAL A 5 -22.45 8.62 8.99
N HIS A 6 -23.33 9.62 9.14
CA HIS A 6 -22.99 10.91 9.74
C HIS A 6 -23.79 11.23 11.01
N THR A 7 -23.25 12.07 11.88
CA THR A 7 -23.96 12.54 13.08
C THR A 7 -25.18 13.39 12.70
N PRO A 8 -26.18 13.54 13.59
CA PRO A 8 -27.27 14.50 13.38
C PRO A 8 -26.71 15.90 13.10
N VAL A 9 -27.18 16.52 12.02
CA VAL A 9 -26.66 17.81 11.55
C VAL A 9 -27.40 18.94 12.26
N ARG A 10 -26.68 19.78 13.00
CA ARG A 10 -27.21 21.03 13.55
C ARG A 10 -27.04 22.15 12.53
N VAL A 11 -28.15 22.58 11.92
CA VAL A 11 -28.17 23.68 10.95
C VAL A 11 -28.58 24.97 11.67
N ILE A 12 -27.77 26.03 11.54
CA ILE A 12 -27.96 27.33 12.18
C ILE A 12 -28.19 28.42 11.13
N GLY A 13 -29.20 29.26 11.34
CA GLY A 13 -29.60 30.35 10.43
C GLY A 13 -31.11 30.36 10.22
N SER A 14 -31.56 30.76 9.02
CA SER A 14 -32.97 30.78 8.65
C SER A 14 -33.54 29.38 8.38
N SER A 15 -34.75 29.12 8.85
CA SER A 15 -35.50 27.89 8.56
C SER A 15 -36.19 27.89 7.18
N SER A 16 -36.37 29.07 6.56
CA SER A 16 -37.15 29.22 5.32
C SER A 16 -36.43 29.96 4.19
N GLY A 17 -35.37 30.74 4.49
CA GLY A 17 -34.61 31.50 3.50
C GLY A 17 -33.78 30.62 2.56
N GLY A 18 -33.54 31.08 1.33
CA GLY A 18 -32.69 30.41 0.35
C GLY A 18 -33.16 29.03 -0.13
N ASN A 19 -32.40 28.45 -1.05
CA ASN A 19 -32.62 27.10 -1.55
C ASN A 19 -31.84 26.08 -0.71
N PRO A 20 -32.44 24.94 -0.35
CA PRO A 20 -31.73 23.91 0.40
C PRO A 20 -30.56 23.35 -0.41
N PHE A 21 -29.46 23.07 0.27
CA PHE A 21 -28.31 22.39 -0.31
C PHE A 21 -27.77 21.33 0.64
N SER A 22 -27.12 20.32 0.06
CA SER A 22 -26.37 19.31 0.80
C SER A 22 -25.27 18.76 -0.10
N THR A 23 -24.03 18.78 0.36
CA THR A 23 -22.88 18.16 -0.32
C THR A 23 -21.99 17.50 0.70
N PHE A 24 -21.78 16.19 0.59
CA PHE A 24 -20.94 15.44 1.50
C PHE A 24 -20.47 14.12 0.90
N GLY A 25 -19.37 13.60 1.44
CA GLY A 25 -18.80 12.29 1.14
C GLY A 25 -19.07 11.29 2.27
N GLY A 26 -18.02 10.61 2.73
CA GLY A 26 -18.05 9.65 3.83
C GLY A 26 -18.15 8.22 3.30
N SER A 27 -19.33 7.80 2.84
CA SER A 27 -19.56 6.41 2.41
C SER A 27 -18.74 5.99 1.18
N ASP A 28 -18.24 6.96 0.42
CA ASP A 28 -17.38 6.81 -0.76
C ASP A 28 -15.92 7.16 -0.48
N GLY A 29 -15.55 7.31 0.79
CA GLY A 29 -14.18 7.63 1.21
C GLY A 29 -13.78 9.10 1.03
N ARG A 30 -14.63 9.93 0.43
CA ARG A 30 -14.35 11.36 0.28
C ARG A 30 -14.60 12.12 1.58
N ILE A 31 -13.73 13.07 1.88
CA ILE A 31 -13.86 13.96 3.03
C ILE A 31 -13.63 15.41 2.57
N VAL A 32 -13.87 16.38 3.43
CA VAL A 32 -13.52 17.78 3.12
C VAL A 32 -12.03 18.01 3.39
N GLU A 33 -11.31 18.50 2.38
CA GLU A 33 -9.89 18.89 2.49
C GLU A 33 -9.71 20.40 2.65
N ARG A 34 -10.69 21.19 2.21
CA ARG A 34 -10.57 22.65 2.18
C ARG A 34 -11.91 23.34 2.28
N ILE A 35 -11.94 24.48 2.96
CA ILE A 35 -13.06 25.42 2.99
C ILE A 35 -12.57 26.84 2.76
N LEU A 36 -13.41 27.64 2.11
CA LEU A 36 -13.22 29.09 1.93
C LEU A 36 -14.54 29.77 2.28
N VAL A 37 -14.49 30.68 3.24
CA VAL A 37 -15.67 31.38 3.75
C VAL A 37 -15.55 32.86 3.38
N TYR A 38 -16.62 33.42 2.84
CA TYR A 38 -16.74 34.84 2.52
C TYR A 38 -17.67 35.52 3.53
N SER A 39 -17.27 36.66 4.08
CA SER A 39 -18.07 37.44 5.02
C SER A 39 -18.79 38.59 4.34
N GLY A 40 -19.95 38.96 4.87
CA GLY A 40 -20.58 40.27 4.65
C GLY A 40 -20.68 41.02 5.98
N GLY A 41 -21.30 42.21 5.96
CA GLY A 41 -21.49 42.99 7.18
C GLY A 41 -22.30 42.27 8.27
N TRP A 42 -23.30 41.49 7.87
CA TRP A 42 -24.27 40.89 8.80
C TRP A 42 -24.52 39.40 8.53
N GLN A 43 -23.68 38.76 7.71
CA GLN A 43 -23.86 37.37 7.30
C GLN A 43 -22.56 36.70 6.86
N ILE A 44 -22.60 35.38 6.75
CA ILE A 44 -21.73 34.64 5.84
C ILE A 44 -22.30 34.81 4.43
N LYS A 45 -21.48 35.38 3.55
CA LYS A 45 -21.86 35.76 2.20
C LYS A 45 -21.86 34.57 1.24
N ALA A 46 -20.82 33.76 1.32
CA ALA A 46 -20.70 32.53 0.56
C ALA A 46 -19.77 31.56 1.28
N ILE A 47 -19.85 30.28 0.93
CA ILE A 47 -18.93 29.25 1.36
C ILE A 47 -18.60 28.34 0.19
N THR A 48 -17.30 28.11 -0.03
CA THR A 48 -16.80 27.14 -1.00
C THR A 48 -16.18 25.98 -0.24
N VAL A 49 -16.49 24.75 -0.66
CA VAL A 49 -15.97 23.52 -0.06
C VAL A 49 -15.35 22.64 -1.14
N TRP A 50 -14.23 22.01 -0.81
CA TRP A 50 -13.57 21.00 -1.62
C TRP A 50 -13.61 19.68 -0.88
N LEU A 51 -14.25 18.70 -1.50
CA LEU A 51 -14.10 17.31 -1.11
C LEU A 51 -12.91 16.72 -1.85
N THR A 52 -12.19 15.81 -1.21
CA THR A 52 -11.08 15.08 -1.83
C THR A 52 -11.53 14.45 -3.15
N ASN A 53 -10.70 14.56 -4.19
CA ASN A 53 -10.96 14.06 -5.54
C ASN A 53 -12.24 14.64 -6.20
N SER A 54 -12.69 15.83 -5.79
CA SER A 54 -13.89 16.48 -6.35
C SER A 54 -13.63 17.92 -6.75
N ARG A 55 -14.53 18.48 -7.56
CA ARG A 55 -14.53 19.92 -7.88
C ARG A 55 -15.05 20.72 -6.69
N ALA A 56 -14.62 21.98 -6.61
CA ALA A 56 -15.14 22.96 -5.67
C ALA A 56 -16.64 23.14 -5.85
N VAL A 57 -17.37 23.31 -4.74
CA VAL A 57 -18.78 23.72 -4.76
C VAL A 57 -18.95 24.96 -3.91
N THR A 58 -19.59 26.00 -4.46
CA THR A 58 -19.86 27.27 -3.77
C THR A 58 -21.35 27.43 -3.51
N PHE A 59 -21.70 27.82 -2.30
CA PHE A 59 -23.06 28.20 -1.89
C PHE A 59 -23.08 29.67 -1.45
N GLY A 60 -24.11 30.42 -1.85
CA GLY A 60 -24.11 31.89 -1.73
C GLY A 60 -23.50 32.57 -2.97
N ASN A 61 -23.45 33.90 -2.96
CA ASN A 61 -22.78 34.68 -3.99
C ASN A 61 -21.59 35.46 -3.39
N PRO A 62 -20.33 35.13 -3.73
CA PRO A 62 -19.16 35.80 -3.14
C PRO A 62 -19.05 37.29 -3.49
N SER A 63 -19.79 37.78 -4.50
CA SER A 63 -19.73 39.17 -4.93
C SER A 63 -20.15 40.12 -3.82
N GLY A 64 -19.39 41.22 -3.65
CA GLY A 64 -19.64 42.23 -2.63
C GLY A 64 -19.34 41.76 -1.19
N ASN A 65 -18.51 40.73 -1.01
CA ASN A 65 -18.02 40.33 0.31
C ASN A 65 -17.12 41.40 0.94
N THR A 66 -17.05 41.43 2.27
CA THR A 66 -16.17 42.29 3.06
C THR A 66 -14.85 41.62 3.44
N GLY A 67 -14.70 40.33 3.14
CA GLY A 67 -13.50 39.55 3.39
C GLY A 67 -13.71 38.06 3.10
N SER A 68 -12.60 37.33 3.05
CA SER A 68 -12.63 35.87 2.93
C SER A 68 -11.51 35.22 3.72
N ARG A 69 -11.75 34.01 4.23
CA ARG A 69 -10.72 33.20 4.91
C ARG A 69 -10.80 31.74 4.49
N GLU A 70 -9.64 31.19 4.16
CA GLU A 70 -9.46 29.79 3.79
C GLU A 70 -8.95 28.97 4.98
N PHE A 71 -9.32 27.68 5.00
CA PHE A 71 -8.70 26.67 5.83
C PHE A 71 -8.48 25.40 5.02
N VAL A 72 -7.22 24.94 4.96
CA VAL A 72 -6.83 23.68 4.31
C VAL A 72 -6.46 22.68 5.40
N PHE A 73 -7.14 21.54 5.44
CA PHE A 73 -6.90 20.46 6.40
C PHE A 73 -5.65 19.66 6.01
N GLN A 74 -4.86 19.28 7.01
CA GLN A 74 -3.76 18.34 6.86
C GLN A 74 -4.28 16.90 6.90
N ASN A 75 -3.53 15.96 6.33
CA ASN A 75 -3.87 14.53 6.40
C ASN A 75 -4.05 14.08 7.85
N GLY A 76 -5.20 13.49 8.16
CA GLY A 76 -5.53 13.00 9.50
C GLY A 76 -6.00 14.08 10.49
N GLU A 77 -6.03 15.36 10.10
CA GLU A 77 -6.47 16.45 10.97
C GLU A 77 -7.99 16.43 11.17
N ARG A 78 -8.42 16.46 12.42
CA ARG A 78 -9.84 16.40 12.79
C ARG A 78 -10.29 17.70 13.43
N ILE A 79 -11.56 18.04 13.27
CA ILE A 79 -12.18 19.11 14.07
C ILE A 79 -12.48 18.55 15.47
N THR A 80 -11.98 19.21 16.50
CA THR A 80 -12.16 18.81 17.91
C THR A 80 -13.28 19.58 18.60
N SER A 81 -13.61 20.76 18.09
CA SER A 81 -14.77 21.55 18.53
C SER A 81 -15.23 22.44 17.39
N LEU A 82 -16.55 22.62 17.28
CA LEU A 82 -17.18 23.52 16.33
C LEU A 82 -18.31 24.27 17.04
N SER A 83 -18.36 25.56 16.78
CA SER A 83 -19.48 26.42 17.14
C SER A 83 -19.92 27.23 15.92
N LEU A 84 -21.22 27.42 15.83
CA LEU A 84 -21.87 28.22 14.80
C LEU A 84 -22.69 29.33 15.45
N TRP A 85 -22.83 30.44 14.74
CA TRP A 85 -23.72 31.53 15.14
C TRP A 85 -24.63 31.87 13.97
N GLY A 86 -25.88 32.21 14.28
CA GLY A 86 -26.69 33.00 13.38
C GLY A 86 -26.22 34.46 13.37
N ASN A 87 -26.77 35.27 12.48
CA ASN A 87 -26.54 36.72 12.50
C ASN A 87 -27.23 37.46 13.66
N GLY A 88 -27.96 36.76 14.52
CA GLY A 88 -28.69 37.35 15.64
C GLY A 88 -30.11 37.81 15.33
N ALA A 89 -30.51 37.88 14.06
CA ALA A 89 -31.90 38.10 13.62
C ALA A 89 -32.60 36.80 13.20
N GLY A 90 -31.88 35.66 13.18
CA GLY A 90 -32.42 34.37 12.74
C GLY A 90 -32.62 34.27 11.23
N THR A 91 -31.98 35.14 10.44
CA THR A 91 -32.18 35.22 8.98
C THR A 91 -31.00 34.70 8.17
N ARG A 92 -29.79 34.62 8.75
CA ARG A 92 -28.57 34.13 8.09
C ARG A 92 -27.69 33.34 9.04
N ALA A 93 -26.83 32.50 8.48
CA ALA A 93 -25.62 32.07 9.17
C ALA A 93 -24.67 33.27 9.32
N GLY A 94 -24.11 33.47 10.51
CA GLY A 94 -23.34 34.67 10.85
C GLY A 94 -21.86 34.40 11.12
N TRP A 95 -21.52 33.26 11.72
CA TRP A 95 -20.15 33.01 12.15
C TRP A 95 -19.83 31.52 12.26
N ILE A 96 -18.58 31.15 11.97
CA ILE A 96 -18.03 29.80 12.14
C ILE A 96 -16.79 29.88 13.02
N ARG A 97 -16.71 29.03 14.04
CA ARG A 97 -15.48 28.83 14.81
C ARG A 97 -15.22 27.36 15.03
N PHE A 98 -14.03 26.87 14.67
CA PHE A 98 -13.60 25.52 15.04
C PHE A 98 -12.14 25.46 15.43
N LYS A 99 -11.81 24.43 16.21
CA LYS A 99 -10.44 24.03 16.53
C LYS A 99 -10.16 22.65 15.96
N THR A 100 -8.91 22.39 15.63
CA THR A 100 -8.48 21.10 15.10
C THR A 100 -7.59 20.32 16.06
N SER A 101 -7.36 19.05 15.75
CA SER A 101 -6.47 18.14 16.49
C SER A 101 -5.00 18.55 16.44
N THR A 102 -4.63 19.47 15.54
CA THR A 102 -3.29 20.06 15.44
C THR A 102 -3.22 21.46 16.09
N ASN A 103 -4.20 21.77 16.96
CA ASN A 103 -4.32 23.05 17.68
C ASN A 103 -4.48 24.29 16.78
N ARG A 104 -4.87 24.12 15.51
CA ARG A 104 -5.19 25.23 14.63
C ARG A 104 -6.62 25.71 14.86
N VAL A 105 -6.86 27.00 14.64
CA VAL A 105 -8.16 27.64 14.89
C VAL A 105 -8.62 28.35 13.63
N PHE A 106 -9.87 28.09 13.24
CA PHE A 106 -10.59 28.92 12.30
C PHE A 106 -11.68 29.68 13.07
N ASP A 107 -11.71 31.00 12.94
CA ASP A 107 -12.67 31.87 13.61
C ASP A 107 -12.99 33.00 12.62
N PHE A 108 -14.13 32.92 11.93
CA PHE A 108 -14.45 33.83 10.83
C PHE A 108 -15.96 33.96 10.61
N GLY A 109 -16.42 35.17 10.31
CA GLY A 109 -17.83 35.48 10.11
C GLY A 109 -18.06 36.94 9.74
N MET A 110 -19.29 37.40 9.97
CA MET A 110 -19.77 38.76 9.69
C MET A 110 -18.89 39.87 10.29
N THR A 111 -18.78 41.02 9.62
CA THR A 111 -17.83 42.08 10.03
C THR A 111 -18.44 43.18 10.91
N ASP A 112 -19.75 43.41 10.80
CA ASP A 112 -20.39 44.58 11.41
C ASP A 112 -21.33 44.18 12.55
N TRP A 113 -22.12 43.12 12.34
CA TRP A 113 -23.01 42.61 13.38
C TRP A 113 -22.21 41.70 14.32
N GLY A 114 -22.21 42.00 15.61
CA GLY A 114 -21.50 41.19 16.60
C GLY A 114 -22.12 39.80 16.80
N ARG A 115 -21.32 38.84 17.27
CA ARG A 115 -21.81 37.50 17.68
C ARG A 115 -22.85 37.62 18.79
N ARG A 116 -23.94 36.87 18.68
CA ARG A 116 -24.95 36.71 19.74
C ARG A 116 -24.85 35.31 20.35
N GLU A 117 -25.93 34.54 20.30
CA GLU A 117 -25.99 33.17 20.82
C GLU A 117 -25.04 32.23 20.08
N GLU A 118 -24.18 31.56 20.84
CA GLU A 118 -23.30 30.50 20.36
C GLU A 118 -24.04 29.17 20.34
N PHE A 119 -23.90 28.44 19.23
CA PHE A 119 -24.43 27.10 19.09
C PHE A 119 -23.29 26.10 18.92
N PRO A 120 -22.85 25.45 20.01
CA PRO A 120 -21.91 24.34 19.93
C PRO A 120 -22.50 23.18 19.11
N VAL A 121 -21.66 22.53 18.31
CA VAL A 121 -22.03 21.41 17.45
C VAL A 121 -21.31 20.15 17.92
N ASP A 122 -22.04 19.03 18.01
CA ASP A 122 -21.42 17.73 18.19
C ASP A 122 -20.66 17.32 16.92
N VAL A 123 -19.35 17.24 17.04
CA VAL A 123 -18.45 16.93 15.92
C VAL A 123 -18.29 15.43 15.70
N GLY A 124 -18.87 14.57 16.55
CA GLY A 124 -18.74 13.12 16.45
C GLY A 124 -17.28 12.67 16.38
N SER A 125 -16.90 12.02 15.27
CA SER A 125 -15.50 11.62 15.04
C SER A 125 -14.53 12.79 14.82
N GLY A 126 -15.04 13.98 14.51
CA GLY A 126 -14.27 15.13 14.06
C GLY A 126 -13.87 15.08 12.58
N ILE A 127 -14.20 14.00 11.86
CA ILE A 127 -13.93 13.86 10.44
C ILE A 127 -15.02 14.60 9.66
N PHE A 128 -14.64 15.76 9.11
CA PHE A 128 -15.53 16.65 8.39
C PHE A 128 -15.75 16.15 6.96
N ILE A 129 -16.99 15.81 6.62
CA ILE A 129 -17.32 15.15 5.35
C ILE A 129 -18.21 15.98 4.44
N GLY A 130 -18.71 17.13 4.90
CA GLY A 130 -19.45 18.04 4.02
C GLY A 130 -20.35 19.03 4.73
N LEU A 131 -21.18 19.72 3.97
CA LEU A 131 -22.05 20.80 4.43
C LEU A 131 -23.51 20.52 4.05
N GLN A 132 -24.42 21.00 4.88
CA GLN A 132 -25.85 21.08 4.60
C GLN A 132 -26.38 22.42 5.06
N GLY A 133 -27.34 22.98 4.33
CA GLY A 133 -27.87 24.29 4.69
C GLY A 133 -28.86 24.83 3.67
N ARG A 134 -28.96 26.15 3.63
CA ARG A 134 -29.76 26.89 2.66
C ARG A 134 -28.99 28.11 2.20
N ALA A 135 -29.04 28.42 0.90
CA ALA A 135 -28.35 29.57 0.34
C ALA A 135 -29.03 30.10 -0.93
N ASN A 136 -28.78 31.39 -1.21
CA ASN A 136 -29.00 32.01 -2.51
C ASN A 136 -27.95 33.11 -2.73
N LEU A 137 -28.27 34.37 -2.43
CA LEU A 137 -27.30 35.48 -2.49
C LEU A 137 -26.33 35.47 -1.31
N ASP A 138 -26.78 34.93 -0.18
CA ASP A 138 -26.04 34.74 1.06
C ASP A 138 -26.17 33.28 1.51
N VAL A 139 -25.47 32.90 2.59
CA VAL A 139 -25.74 31.64 3.30
C VAL A 139 -26.84 31.86 4.34
N ASP A 140 -28.07 31.47 3.99
CA ASP A 140 -29.25 31.58 4.84
C ASP A 140 -29.14 30.69 6.09
N ALA A 141 -28.65 29.46 5.93
CA ALA A 141 -28.38 28.57 7.04
C ALA A 141 -27.25 27.59 6.72
N LEU A 142 -26.53 27.15 7.76
CA LEU A 142 -25.36 26.31 7.63
C LEU A 142 -25.27 25.27 8.74
N GLY A 143 -24.92 24.06 8.36
CA GLY A 143 -24.59 22.94 9.23
C GLY A 143 -23.40 22.16 8.66
N PHE A 144 -22.56 21.66 9.56
CA PHE A 144 -21.41 20.83 9.23
C PHE A 144 -21.79 19.36 9.41
N ILE A 145 -21.38 18.53 8.46
CA ILE A 145 -21.65 17.09 8.46
C ILE A 145 -20.37 16.38 8.89
N PHE A 146 -20.46 15.61 9.97
CA PHE A 146 -19.35 14.82 10.49
C PHE A 146 -19.63 13.33 10.39
N LEU A 147 -18.61 12.56 10.02
CA LEU A 147 -18.70 11.11 10.09
C LEU A 147 -18.93 10.69 11.55
N LYS A 148 -19.77 9.66 11.77
CA LYS A 148 -19.90 9.02 13.09
C LYS A 148 -18.55 8.43 13.52
N HIS A 149 -18.42 8.13 14.82
CA HIS A 149 -17.23 7.46 15.34
C HIS A 149 -16.99 6.13 14.61
N VAL A 150 -15.77 5.98 14.11
CA VAL A 150 -15.27 4.74 13.51
C VAL A 150 -14.78 3.83 14.65
N VAL A 151 -15.24 2.58 14.64
CA VAL A 151 -14.83 1.52 15.56
C VAL A 151 -13.66 0.73 14.98
N SER A 152 -13.76 0.37 13.71
CA SER A 152 -12.73 -0.37 13.00
C SER A 152 -12.75 -0.03 11.52
N ALA A 153 -11.59 -0.08 10.90
CA ALA A 153 -11.44 -0.02 9.46
C ALA A 153 -10.48 -1.11 8.98
N ARG A 154 -10.75 -1.67 7.81
CA ARG A 154 -9.88 -2.67 7.19
C ARG A 154 -9.98 -2.64 5.68
N VAL A 155 -8.91 -3.08 5.01
CA VAL A 155 -8.90 -3.39 3.59
C VAL A 155 -9.28 -4.86 3.42
N VAL A 156 -10.27 -5.13 2.58
CA VAL A 156 -10.79 -6.48 2.28
C VAL A 156 -10.85 -6.69 0.77
N ASP A 157 -11.08 -7.95 0.36
CA ASP A 157 -11.17 -8.40 -1.04
C ASP A 157 -9.97 -7.96 -1.88
N VAL A 158 -8.76 -8.11 -1.30
CA VAL A 158 -7.51 -7.74 -1.96
C VAL A 158 -7.24 -8.64 -3.15
N ARG A 159 -6.86 -8.04 -4.27
CA ARG A 159 -6.48 -8.70 -5.52
C ARG A 159 -5.20 -8.09 -6.09
N TYR A 160 -4.42 -8.91 -6.78
CA TYR A 160 -3.18 -8.52 -7.44
C TYR A 160 -3.30 -8.77 -8.94
N PRO A 161 -3.90 -7.84 -9.72
CA PRO A 161 -4.28 -8.11 -11.11
C PRO A 161 -3.11 -8.46 -12.01
N THR A 162 -1.93 -7.89 -11.76
CA THR A 162 -0.73 -8.09 -12.57
C THR A 162 0.07 -9.32 -12.17
N LEU A 163 -0.11 -9.87 -10.96
CA LEU A 163 0.67 -10.99 -10.46
C LEU A 163 0.45 -12.26 -11.30
N ALA A 164 -0.78 -12.49 -11.77
CA ALA A 164 -1.11 -13.64 -12.61
C ALA A 164 -0.60 -13.51 -14.06
N LEU A 165 -0.19 -12.31 -14.48
CA LEU A 165 0.27 -12.05 -15.84
C LEU A 165 1.77 -12.33 -16.02
N ASP A 166 2.56 -12.15 -14.96
CA ASP A 166 3.99 -12.44 -14.94
C ASP A 166 4.40 -13.12 -13.63
N LEU A 167 4.38 -14.45 -13.65
CA LEU A 167 4.71 -15.28 -12.49
C LEU A 167 6.21 -15.27 -12.16
N GLN A 168 7.06 -14.64 -12.98
CA GLN A 168 8.52 -14.55 -12.79
C GLN A 168 8.99 -13.14 -12.43
N ALA A 169 8.11 -12.13 -12.53
CA ALA A 169 8.44 -10.74 -12.25
C ALA A 169 9.13 -10.58 -10.90
N GLY A 170 10.31 -9.94 -10.89
CA GLY A 170 11.03 -9.63 -9.66
C GLY A 170 11.63 -10.83 -8.93
N ILE A 171 11.61 -12.03 -9.51
CA ILE A 171 12.27 -13.23 -8.96
C ILE A 171 13.72 -13.29 -9.48
N ARG A 172 14.67 -13.44 -8.57
CA ARG A 172 16.08 -13.68 -8.89
C ARG A 172 16.70 -14.77 -8.02
N SER A 173 17.62 -15.53 -8.59
CA SER A 173 18.45 -16.47 -7.83
C SER A 173 19.57 -15.74 -7.11
N VAL A 174 19.80 -16.09 -5.85
CA VAL A 174 20.83 -15.52 -4.98
C VAL A 174 21.69 -16.64 -4.42
N THR A 175 22.99 -16.58 -4.67
CA THR A 175 23.96 -17.46 -4.01
C THR A 175 24.23 -16.96 -2.60
N LEU A 176 23.98 -17.81 -1.61
CA LEU A 176 24.18 -17.54 -0.20
C LEU A 176 25.63 -17.84 0.22
N GLN A 177 26.15 -18.98 -0.24
CA GLN A 177 27.52 -19.42 0.02
C GLN A 177 27.98 -20.40 -1.06
N GLY A 178 29.25 -20.33 -1.45
CA GLY A 178 29.92 -21.34 -2.28
C GLY A 178 30.87 -22.19 -1.45
N PHE A 179 31.10 -23.44 -1.88
CA PHE A 179 31.97 -24.40 -1.22
C PHE A 179 32.69 -25.26 -2.25
N SER A 180 33.98 -25.49 -2.06
CA SER A 180 34.75 -26.42 -2.88
C SER A 180 35.70 -27.23 -2.00
N SER A 181 35.78 -28.52 -2.27
CA SER A 181 36.72 -29.43 -1.61
C SER A 181 37.22 -30.47 -2.59
N ARG A 182 38.50 -30.86 -2.46
CA ARG A 182 39.13 -31.87 -3.30
C ARG A 182 40.01 -32.77 -2.45
N ASN A 183 39.90 -34.08 -2.66
CA ASN A 183 40.81 -35.03 -2.03
C ASN A 183 42.04 -35.24 -2.92
N ASN A 184 43.14 -34.56 -2.58
CA ASN A 184 44.44 -34.70 -3.25
C ASN A 184 45.33 -35.81 -2.63
N ASN A 185 44.78 -36.66 -1.75
CA ASN A 185 45.57 -37.69 -1.09
C ASN A 185 46.00 -38.78 -2.08
N THR A 186 47.31 -39.04 -2.17
CA THR A 186 47.89 -40.06 -3.05
C THR A 186 47.95 -41.46 -2.41
N ASN A 187 47.66 -41.57 -1.11
CA ASN A 187 47.84 -42.79 -0.32
C ASN A 187 46.56 -43.63 -0.21
N GLY A 188 45.56 -43.39 -1.09
CA GLY A 188 44.33 -44.17 -1.12
C GLY A 188 43.25 -43.78 -0.09
N GLN A 189 43.52 -42.84 0.83
CA GLN A 189 42.61 -42.54 1.95
C GLN A 189 41.49 -41.55 1.57
N PRO A 190 40.22 -41.82 1.93
CA PRO A 190 39.11 -40.88 1.76
C PRO A 190 39.16 -39.69 2.73
N THR A 191 38.53 -38.57 2.34
CA THR A 191 38.43 -37.34 3.16
C THR A 191 36.97 -36.92 3.30
N ASN A 192 36.53 -36.63 4.51
CA ASN A 192 35.18 -36.11 4.77
C ASN A 192 35.09 -34.61 4.47
N TRP A 193 33.92 -34.18 4.00
CA TRP A 193 33.60 -32.77 3.79
C TRP A 193 32.25 -32.43 4.41
N ARG A 194 32.10 -31.17 4.82
CA ARG A 194 30.85 -30.61 5.33
C ARG A 194 30.69 -29.18 4.81
N PHE A 195 29.50 -28.90 4.30
CA PHE A 195 29.04 -27.62 3.82
C PHE A 195 27.79 -27.24 4.59
N GLU A 196 27.99 -26.46 5.66
CA GLU A 196 26.92 -25.99 6.52
C GLU A 196 26.99 -24.47 6.70
N GLY A 197 25.85 -23.86 6.96
CA GLY A 197 25.77 -22.42 7.19
C GLY A 197 24.35 -21.93 7.42
N SER A 198 24.24 -20.65 7.74
CA SER A 198 22.96 -19.97 7.86
C SER A 198 23.05 -18.53 7.38
N ARG A 199 21.91 -17.98 6.93
CA ARG A 199 21.76 -16.58 6.57
C ARG A 199 20.38 -16.09 7.00
N THR A 200 20.35 -15.05 7.81
CA THR A 200 19.11 -14.35 8.14
C THR A 200 18.67 -13.48 6.97
N VAL A 201 17.40 -13.57 6.61
CA VAL A 201 16.74 -12.74 5.59
C VAL A 201 15.50 -12.08 6.18
N THR A 202 15.07 -10.97 5.59
CA THR A 202 13.90 -10.21 6.04
C THR A 202 12.80 -10.30 4.98
N GLU A 203 11.68 -10.92 5.32
CA GLU A 203 10.47 -10.93 4.50
C GLU A 203 9.58 -9.75 4.89
N SER A 204 8.96 -9.12 3.91
CA SER A 204 8.14 -7.93 4.14
C SER A 204 6.90 -7.89 3.26
N SER A 205 5.87 -7.19 3.74
CA SER A 205 4.64 -6.90 3.03
C SER A 205 4.13 -5.53 3.42
N SER A 206 3.76 -4.70 2.45
CA SER A 206 3.26 -3.35 2.68
C SER A 206 2.18 -3.00 1.65
N TRP A 207 1.03 -2.52 2.12
CA TRP A 207 -0.06 -2.06 1.27
C TRP A 207 -0.19 -0.53 1.37
N SER A 208 -0.15 0.16 0.23
CA SER A 208 -0.42 1.60 0.18
C SER A 208 -1.92 1.87 0.16
N ASN A 209 -2.37 2.94 0.82
CA ASN A 209 -3.74 3.43 0.71
C ASN A 209 -3.68 4.95 0.66
N THR A 210 -4.25 5.53 -0.39
CA THR A 210 -4.26 6.97 -0.64
C THR A 210 -5.64 7.59 -0.39
N THR A 211 -6.61 6.78 0.03
CA THR A 211 -7.97 7.26 0.29
C THR A 211 -7.93 8.19 1.49
N ALA A 212 -8.56 9.35 1.37
CA ALA A 212 -8.43 10.42 2.35
C ALA A 212 -8.85 9.97 3.76
N LEU A 213 -9.94 9.22 3.86
CA LEU A 213 -10.42 8.67 5.12
C LEU A 213 -9.39 7.78 5.83
N SER A 214 -8.53 7.06 5.10
CA SER A 214 -7.52 6.16 5.67
C SER A 214 -6.45 6.90 6.49
N PHE A 215 -6.26 8.20 6.27
CA PHE A 215 -5.38 9.02 7.12
C PHE A 215 -6.01 9.38 8.47
N HIS A 216 -7.33 9.27 8.59
CA HIS A 216 -8.05 9.59 9.82
C HIS A 216 -8.32 8.36 10.69
N VAL A 217 -8.11 7.13 10.23
CA VAL A 217 -8.46 5.92 10.98
C VAL A 217 -7.31 4.94 10.96
N GLY A 218 -7.07 4.25 12.08
CA GLY A 218 -6.18 3.07 12.07
C GLY A 218 -6.88 1.93 11.33
N TRP A 219 -6.13 1.18 10.51
CA TRP A 219 -6.71 0.11 9.70
C TRP A 219 -5.73 -1.05 9.49
N ASN A 220 -6.30 -2.24 9.27
CA ASN A 220 -5.60 -3.48 8.99
C ASN A 220 -5.92 -3.96 7.57
N VAL A 221 -5.14 -4.91 7.06
CA VAL A 221 -5.37 -5.56 5.77
C VAL A 221 -5.82 -6.99 6.01
N GLU A 222 -6.88 -7.41 5.34
CA GLU A 222 -7.31 -8.81 5.25
C GLU A 222 -7.02 -9.29 3.82
N ALA A 223 -5.88 -9.97 3.66
CA ALA A 223 -5.37 -10.36 2.35
C ALA A 223 -4.52 -11.63 2.41
N SER A 224 -4.41 -12.28 1.26
CA SER A 224 -3.32 -13.21 0.97
C SER A 224 -2.05 -12.44 0.64
N ILE A 225 -0.89 -12.99 1.00
CA ILE A 225 0.43 -12.42 0.68
C ILE A 225 1.04 -13.18 -0.50
N PRO A 226 1.49 -12.48 -1.56
CA PRO A 226 2.35 -13.05 -2.59
C PRO A 226 3.69 -13.52 -2.00
N PHE A 227 4.06 -14.77 -2.27
CA PHE A 227 5.34 -15.36 -1.88
C PHE A 227 5.92 -16.18 -3.04
N VAL A 228 7.25 -16.35 -3.06
CA VAL A 228 7.90 -17.17 -4.09
C VAL A 228 7.94 -18.62 -3.64
N ALA A 229 7.34 -19.51 -4.43
CA ALA A 229 7.44 -20.95 -4.27
C ALA A 229 8.42 -21.53 -5.30
N SER A 230 9.13 -22.62 -4.95
CA SER A 230 9.96 -23.37 -5.91
C SER A 230 9.14 -24.54 -6.47
N VAL A 231 8.41 -24.31 -7.55
CA VAL A 231 7.71 -25.38 -8.29
C VAL A 231 8.55 -25.78 -9.50
N GLY A 232 8.94 -27.06 -9.59
CA GLY A 232 9.57 -27.63 -10.79
C GLY A 232 10.88 -26.98 -11.26
N GLY A 233 11.61 -26.28 -10.39
CA GLY A 233 12.88 -25.63 -10.70
C GLY A 233 12.79 -24.21 -11.27
N SER A 234 11.66 -23.80 -11.87
CA SER A 234 11.47 -22.43 -12.39
C SER A 234 11.05 -21.44 -11.31
N GLY A 235 10.38 -21.90 -10.24
CA GLY A 235 9.88 -21.02 -9.17
C GLY A 235 8.81 -20.06 -9.67
N GLY A 236 7.94 -19.57 -8.79
CA GLY A 236 6.87 -18.67 -9.21
C GLY A 236 6.13 -18.08 -8.03
N TRP A 237 5.33 -17.06 -8.31
CA TRP A 237 4.50 -16.43 -7.31
C TRP A 237 3.27 -17.28 -6.96
N GLU A 238 3.08 -17.49 -5.66
CA GLU A 238 1.89 -18.09 -5.07
C GLU A 238 1.28 -17.13 -4.04
N LEU A 239 0.02 -17.38 -3.66
CA LEU A 239 -0.69 -16.60 -2.65
C LEU A 239 -0.86 -17.44 -1.38
N SER A 240 -0.52 -16.88 -0.24
CA SER A 240 -0.77 -17.52 1.05
C SER A 240 -2.27 -17.55 1.39
N ASN A 241 -2.62 -18.24 2.48
CA ASN A 241 -3.96 -18.13 3.05
C ASN A 241 -4.27 -16.68 3.46
N THR A 242 -5.53 -16.30 3.37
CA THR A 242 -5.98 -14.96 3.75
C THR A 242 -5.96 -14.81 5.28
N PHE A 243 -5.30 -13.76 5.78
CA PHE A 243 -5.26 -13.41 7.19
C PHE A 243 -5.38 -11.89 7.38
N THR A 244 -5.82 -11.47 8.56
CA THR A 244 -5.76 -10.07 8.98
C THR A 244 -4.37 -9.72 9.50
N ARG A 245 -3.80 -8.63 8.98
CA ARG A 245 -2.43 -8.17 9.27
C ARG A 245 -2.39 -6.65 9.38
N GLU A 246 -1.30 -6.15 9.95
CA GLU A 246 -0.99 -4.72 9.88
C GLU A 246 -0.73 -4.30 8.43
N ARG A 247 -0.86 -3.00 8.16
CA ARG A 247 -0.58 -2.41 6.86
C ARG A 247 0.84 -2.69 6.37
N THR A 248 1.80 -2.77 7.28
CA THR A 248 3.19 -3.06 6.98
C THR A 248 3.65 -4.11 7.98
N THR A 249 4.13 -5.23 7.48
CA THR A 249 4.68 -6.31 8.31
C THR A 249 6.06 -6.67 7.81
N SER A 250 6.95 -6.99 8.75
CA SER A 250 8.30 -7.48 8.48
C SER A 250 8.61 -8.61 9.44
N SER A 251 9.26 -9.66 8.96
CA SER A 251 9.70 -10.79 9.77
C SER A 251 11.04 -11.30 9.31
N GLU A 252 11.92 -11.62 10.25
CA GLU A 252 13.18 -12.26 9.96
C GLU A 252 13.01 -13.78 9.90
N ARG A 253 13.69 -14.41 8.93
CA ARG A 253 13.75 -15.86 8.78
C ARG A 253 15.20 -16.29 8.60
N SER A 254 15.63 -17.32 9.32
CA SER A 254 16.95 -17.93 9.09
C SER A 254 16.85 -18.98 8.00
N LEU A 255 17.64 -18.83 6.95
CA LEU A 255 17.86 -19.81 5.91
C LEU A 255 19.07 -20.66 6.28
N THR A 256 18.92 -21.97 6.38
CA THR A 256 19.98 -22.88 6.83
C THR A 256 20.27 -23.95 5.78
N TRP A 257 21.52 -24.37 5.68
CA TRP A 257 21.94 -25.53 4.88
C TRP A 257 22.95 -26.36 5.67
N ASP A 258 22.89 -27.68 5.49
CA ASP A 258 23.87 -28.62 6.00
C ASP A 258 23.92 -29.82 5.04
N GLN A 259 25.07 -30.00 4.40
CA GLN A 259 25.36 -31.10 3.50
C GLN A 259 26.73 -31.67 3.86
N SER A 260 26.88 -32.98 3.83
CA SER A 260 28.16 -33.62 4.11
C SER A 260 28.33 -34.90 3.31
N GLY A 261 29.58 -35.37 3.22
CA GLY A 261 29.91 -36.61 2.53
C GLY A 261 31.40 -36.93 2.58
N THR A 262 31.81 -37.85 1.72
CA THR A 262 33.20 -38.34 1.63
C THR A 262 33.70 -38.25 0.19
N LEU A 263 34.95 -37.84 0.01
CA LEU A 263 35.65 -37.81 -1.27
C LEU A 263 36.75 -38.88 -1.28
N ASN A 264 36.70 -39.79 -2.25
CA ASN A 264 37.82 -40.69 -2.54
C ASN A 264 38.99 -39.91 -3.17
N PRO A 265 40.22 -40.44 -3.12
CA PRO A 265 41.37 -39.88 -3.82
C PRO A 265 41.06 -39.45 -5.25
N GLY A 266 41.42 -38.23 -5.60
CA GLY A 266 41.19 -37.65 -6.93
C GLY A 266 39.80 -37.03 -7.14
N GLN A 267 38.83 -37.27 -6.25
CA GLN A 267 37.50 -36.67 -6.34
C GLN A 267 37.46 -35.24 -5.79
N SER A 268 36.52 -34.45 -6.30
CA SER A 268 36.21 -33.10 -5.84
C SER A 268 34.71 -32.89 -5.78
N VAL A 269 34.26 -32.03 -4.86
CA VAL A 269 32.90 -31.52 -4.80
C VAL A 269 32.94 -30.00 -4.85
N SER A 270 31.97 -29.41 -5.54
CA SER A 270 31.75 -27.98 -5.59
C SER A 270 30.25 -27.74 -5.42
N LEU A 271 29.86 -26.98 -4.42
CA LEU A 271 28.47 -26.75 -4.02
C LEU A 271 28.20 -25.26 -3.91
N ALA A 272 26.97 -24.87 -4.20
CA ALA A 272 26.46 -23.55 -3.88
C ALA A 272 25.13 -23.69 -3.13
N ALA A 273 25.03 -23.05 -1.96
CA ALA A 273 23.75 -22.80 -1.31
C ALA A 273 23.11 -21.61 -2.00
N THR A 274 21.92 -21.80 -2.56
CA THR A 274 21.19 -20.80 -3.32
C THR A 274 19.76 -20.66 -2.81
N THR A 275 19.15 -19.51 -3.05
CA THR A 275 17.72 -19.27 -2.80
C THR A 275 17.16 -18.42 -3.92
N LYS A 276 15.85 -18.41 -4.09
CA LYS A 276 15.18 -17.38 -4.88
C LYS A 276 14.72 -16.26 -3.96
N GLU A 277 14.95 -15.04 -4.39
CA GLU A 277 14.43 -13.82 -3.78
C GLU A 277 13.41 -13.21 -4.74
N GLY A 278 12.21 -12.97 -4.24
CA GLY A 278 11.18 -12.23 -4.96
C GLY A 278 11.00 -10.85 -4.37
N ILE A 279 11.06 -9.83 -5.22
CA ILE A 279 10.76 -8.44 -4.86
C ILE A 279 9.60 -7.96 -5.74
N LEU A 280 8.50 -7.56 -5.10
CA LEU A 280 7.34 -7.02 -5.79
C LEU A 280 7.16 -5.54 -5.49
N ASN A 281 6.80 -4.81 -6.54
CA ASN A 281 6.15 -3.51 -6.49
C ASN A 281 5.07 -3.57 -7.57
N ILE A 282 3.83 -3.84 -7.16
CA ILE A 282 2.71 -4.10 -8.06
C ILE A 282 1.45 -3.40 -7.61
N ASP A 283 0.55 -3.12 -8.54
CA ASP A 283 -0.77 -2.61 -8.20
C ASP A 283 -1.61 -3.69 -7.51
N TYR A 284 -2.43 -3.25 -6.55
CA TYR A 284 -3.47 -4.06 -5.95
C TYR A 284 -4.80 -3.31 -5.95
N GLU A 285 -5.87 -4.09 -6.00
CA GLU A 285 -7.23 -3.61 -5.82
C GLU A 285 -7.77 -4.14 -4.51
N GLY A 286 -8.63 -3.37 -3.86
CA GLY A 286 -9.33 -3.82 -2.68
C GLY A 286 -10.49 -2.90 -2.36
N ALA A 287 -11.06 -3.09 -1.18
CA ALA A 287 -12.06 -2.20 -0.68
C ALA A 287 -11.86 -1.87 0.79
N PHE A 288 -12.09 -0.60 1.10
CA PHE A 288 -11.99 -0.10 2.45
C PHE A 288 -13.32 -0.26 3.15
N GLU A 289 -13.40 -1.18 4.11
CA GLU A 289 -14.56 -1.42 4.95
C GLU A 289 -14.42 -0.68 6.27
N VAL A 290 -15.46 0.07 6.63
CA VAL A 290 -15.53 0.86 7.87
C VAL A 290 -16.75 0.46 8.67
N VAL A 291 -16.54 0.23 9.96
CA VAL A 291 -17.59 -0.06 10.95
C VAL A 291 -17.73 1.14 11.88
N LEU A 292 -18.96 1.65 12.01
CA LEU A 292 -19.31 2.78 12.85
C LEU A 292 -19.79 2.32 14.23
N ARG A 293 -19.77 3.23 15.21
CA ARG A 293 -20.13 2.95 16.61
C ARG A 293 -21.57 2.46 16.79
N ASP A 294 -22.47 2.82 15.89
CA ASP A 294 -23.86 2.36 15.89
C ASP A 294 -24.07 1.02 15.18
N GLY A 295 -22.99 0.35 14.77
CA GLY A 295 -23.02 -0.93 14.05
C GLY A 295 -23.20 -0.80 12.55
N ASN A 296 -23.49 0.40 12.03
CA ASN A 296 -23.57 0.63 10.59
C ASN A 296 -22.21 0.42 9.93
N ARG A 297 -22.24 -0.04 8.68
CA ARG A 297 -21.04 -0.32 7.89
C ARG A 297 -21.17 0.33 6.53
N PHE A 298 -20.03 0.75 5.99
CA PHE A 298 -19.93 1.14 4.60
C PHE A 298 -18.61 0.68 4.02
N ARG A 299 -18.59 0.57 2.69
CA ARG A 299 -17.47 0.05 1.95
C ARG A 299 -17.35 0.77 0.62
N TYR A 300 -16.13 1.06 0.22
CA TYR A 300 -15.82 1.64 -1.09
C TYR A 300 -14.55 1.01 -1.66
N SER A 301 -14.55 0.83 -2.99
CA SER A 301 -13.40 0.26 -3.70
C SER A 301 -12.30 1.31 -3.89
N PHE A 302 -11.05 0.84 -3.92
CA PHE A 302 -9.89 1.66 -4.25
C PHE A 302 -8.76 0.79 -4.83
N SER A 303 -7.76 1.45 -5.39
CA SER A 303 -6.52 0.83 -5.85
C SER A 303 -5.33 1.42 -5.12
N GLY A 304 -4.29 0.63 -4.94
CA GLY A 304 -3.02 1.03 -4.36
C GLY A 304 -1.89 0.20 -4.90
N THR A 305 -0.75 0.25 -4.21
CA THR A 305 0.47 -0.47 -4.55
C THR A 305 0.84 -1.38 -3.39
N TYR A 306 1.24 -2.60 -3.72
CA TYR A 306 1.78 -3.58 -2.80
C TYR A 306 3.29 -3.69 -3.02
N ASP A 307 4.04 -3.53 -1.95
CA ASP A 307 5.47 -3.80 -1.89
C ASP A 307 5.70 -5.05 -1.04
N GLY A 308 6.49 -5.99 -1.54
CA GLY A 308 6.77 -7.22 -0.82
C GLY A 308 8.12 -7.84 -1.13
N THR A 309 8.68 -8.52 -0.14
CA THR A 309 9.91 -9.32 -0.29
C THR A 309 9.68 -10.70 0.31
N SER A 310 10.01 -11.75 -0.45
CA SER A 310 9.89 -13.13 0.00
C SER A 310 11.06 -13.97 -0.52
N PHE A 311 11.38 -15.04 0.20
CA PHE A 311 12.44 -15.97 -0.18
C PHE A 311 11.90 -17.41 -0.25
N THR A 312 12.47 -18.23 -1.11
CA THR A 312 12.30 -19.68 -1.03
C THR A 312 13.13 -20.28 0.12
N THR A 313 13.01 -21.58 0.33
CA THR A 313 14.01 -22.35 1.06
C THR A 313 15.34 -22.39 0.30
N VAL A 314 16.39 -22.87 0.97
CA VAL A 314 17.72 -23.03 0.37
C VAL A 314 17.76 -24.29 -0.49
N ASP A 315 18.23 -24.14 -1.72
CA ASP A 315 18.60 -25.23 -2.61
C ASP A 315 20.13 -25.31 -2.69
N VAL A 316 20.70 -26.49 -2.40
CA VAL A 316 22.13 -26.75 -2.57
C VAL A 316 22.36 -27.41 -3.93
N ILE A 317 23.05 -26.72 -4.83
CA ILE A 317 23.31 -27.19 -6.20
C ILE A 317 24.80 -27.50 -6.41
N LEU A 318 25.10 -28.43 -7.33
CA LEU A 318 26.46 -28.73 -7.77
C LEU A 318 26.97 -27.61 -8.69
N ASP A 319 28.06 -26.96 -8.28
CA ASP A 319 28.68 -25.87 -9.02
C ASP A 319 29.80 -26.43 -9.93
N GLY A 320 29.40 -27.01 -11.07
CA GLY A 320 30.23 -27.36 -12.24
C GLY A 320 31.61 -28.04 -12.01
N THR A 321 31.72 -29.34 -12.28
CA THR A 321 33.02 -30.05 -12.32
C THR A 321 33.83 -29.73 -13.59
N ARG A 322 35.05 -29.18 -13.44
CA ARG A 322 36.11 -29.39 -14.45
C ARG A 322 36.56 -30.85 -14.39
N ARG A 323 36.29 -31.64 -15.43
CA ARG A 323 36.99 -32.92 -15.66
C ARG A 323 38.47 -32.62 -15.85
N SER A 324 39.37 -33.17 -15.03
CA SER A 324 40.79 -33.16 -15.36
C SER A 324 40.99 -34.05 -16.59
N ALA A 325 41.52 -33.49 -17.67
CA ALA A 325 42.02 -34.27 -18.79
C ALA A 325 43.06 -35.27 -18.27
N SER A 326 42.84 -36.56 -18.50
CA SER A 326 43.86 -37.59 -18.39
C SER A 326 44.96 -37.33 -19.42
N ALA A 327 46.21 -37.55 -19.00
CA ALA A 327 47.42 -37.35 -19.78
C ALA A 327 47.39 -38.09 -21.13
N PRO A 328 48.01 -37.55 -22.21
CA PRO A 328 48.11 -38.25 -23.48
C PRO A 328 49.14 -39.38 -23.41
N GLU A 329 48.72 -40.53 -23.95
CA GLU A 329 49.52 -41.73 -24.22
C GLU A 329 50.67 -41.44 -25.20
N VAL A 330 51.82 -42.08 -24.96
CA VAL A 330 53.02 -42.02 -25.81
C VAL A 330 52.75 -42.81 -27.12
N PRO A 331 53.04 -42.28 -28.33
CA PRO A 331 52.79 -43.02 -29.56
C PRO A 331 53.88 -44.08 -29.80
N GLU A 332 53.48 -45.33 -30.05
CA GLU A 332 54.32 -46.37 -30.65
C GLU A 332 54.69 -46.00 -32.09
N GLN A 333 55.96 -46.18 -32.45
CA GLN A 333 56.47 -46.05 -33.82
C GLN A 333 56.07 -47.27 -34.67
N PRO A 334 55.67 -47.11 -35.94
CA PRO A 334 55.42 -48.24 -36.82
C PRO A 334 56.72 -48.77 -37.44
N GLU A 335 56.85 -50.11 -37.44
CA GLU A 335 57.88 -50.86 -38.18
C GLU A 335 57.70 -50.71 -39.70
N VAL A 336 58.84 -50.58 -40.38
CA VAL A 336 58.99 -50.61 -41.83
C VAL A 336 59.05 -52.07 -42.29
N SER A 337 58.28 -52.44 -43.32
CA SER A 337 58.62 -53.62 -44.13
C SER A 337 58.28 -53.40 -45.59
N ASP A 338 59.21 -53.85 -46.43
CA ASP A 338 59.40 -53.57 -47.84
C ASP A 338 58.36 -54.22 -48.79
N GLU A 339 58.25 -53.58 -49.95
CA GLU A 339 57.74 -53.97 -51.29
C GLU A 339 57.93 -55.46 -51.72
N PRO A 340 57.28 -55.97 -52.81
CA PRO A 340 57.13 -55.27 -54.11
C PRO A 340 55.86 -55.49 -54.96
N GLU A 341 55.77 -54.63 -55.98
CA GLU A 341 54.90 -54.66 -57.16
C GLU A 341 54.86 -56.01 -57.90
N VAL A 342 53.68 -56.37 -58.45
CA VAL A 342 53.56 -57.03 -59.76
C VAL A 342 52.29 -56.53 -60.48
N HIS A 343 52.48 -56.23 -61.76
CA HIS A 343 51.54 -55.80 -62.80
C HIS A 343 50.45 -56.83 -63.20
N ASP A 344 49.53 -56.33 -64.06
CA ASP A 344 48.65 -57.04 -65.02
C ASP A 344 47.26 -57.54 -64.52
N VAL A 345 46.15 -57.50 -65.27
CA VAL A 345 45.67 -56.80 -66.49
C VAL A 345 44.20 -57.30 -66.71
N PHE A 346 43.42 -56.56 -67.52
CA PHE A 346 42.19 -56.92 -68.25
C PHE A 346 40.77 -56.75 -67.66
N GLU A 347 39.88 -56.49 -68.64
CA GLU A 347 38.51 -55.94 -68.65
C GLU A 347 37.38 -56.95 -68.31
N LEU A 348 36.19 -56.34 -68.14
CA LEU A 348 34.80 -56.84 -68.12
C LEU A 348 34.25 -57.43 -66.81
#